data_AF-A0A2V8J3Z9-F1
#
_entry.id   AF-A0A2V8J3Z9-F1
#
_cell.length_a   1.000
_cell.length_b   1.000
_cell.length_c   1.000
_cell.angle_alpha   90.00
_cell.angle_beta   90.00
_cell.angle_gamma   90.00
#
_symmetry.space_group_name_H-M   'P 1'
#
loop_
_entity.id
_entity.type
_entity.pdbx_description
1 polymer ?
#
loop_
_entity_poly.entity_id
_entity_poly.type
_entity_poly.pdbx_seq_one_letter_code
_entity_poly.pdbx_strand_id
1 'polypeptide(L)' 'METDKQQFVTHIENRRLQDLAGARIRPGEWEQEHLRRCHICARVLYIYFNQSTTTSSENPESEGNAA' A
#
# COMPACT_ATOMS: atom_id res chain seq x y z
N MET A 1 5.02 38.97 12.20
CA MET A 1 5.75 37.72 11.98
C MET A 1 4.77 36.60 12.27
N GLU A 2 3.98 36.20 11.26
CA GLU A 2 3.13 35.03 11.36
C GLU A 2 4.05 33.81 11.25
N THR A 3 4.22 33.12 12.37
CA THR A 3 4.86 31.82 12.41
C THR A 3 4.00 30.87 11.60
N ASP A 4 4.46 30.56 10.39
CA ASP A 4 3.98 29.48 9.55
C ASP A 4 3.80 28.24 10.44
N LYS A 5 2.55 27.96 10.81
CA LYS A 5 2.20 26.77 11.56
C LYS A 5 2.41 25.62 10.61
N GLN A 6 3.63 25.09 10.59
CA GLN A 6 3.93 23.83 9.93
C GLN A 6 3.06 22.77 10.61
N GLN A 7 1.90 22.53 10.02
CA GLN A 7 1.01 21.46 10.43
C GLN A 7 1.78 20.18 10.13
N PHE A 8 2.31 19.55 11.17
CA PHE A 8 2.90 18.23 11.06
C PHE A 8 1.79 17.27 10.62
N VAL A 9 1.73 17.00 9.32
CA VAL A 9 0.84 15.99 8.77
C VAL A 9 1.42 14.64 9.16
N THR A 10 0.81 13.98 10.14
CA THR A 10 1.19 12.62 10.51
C THR A 10 0.78 11.67 9.38
N HIS A 11 1.77 11.08 8.72
CA HIS A 11 1.56 10.02 7.73
C HIS A 11 1.37 8.65 8.40
N ILE A 12 0.67 7.75 7.72
CA ILE A 12 0.60 6.35 8.12
C ILE A 12 1.96 5.70 7.89
N GLU A 13 2.43 4.90 8.86
CA GLU A 13 3.69 4.18 8.74
C GLU A 13 3.71 3.23 7.52
N ASN A 14 4.83 3.17 6.80
CA ASN A 14 4.94 2.34 5.59
C ASN A 14 4.65 0.85 5.86
N ARG A 15 5.11 0.32 7.00
CA ARG A 15 4.83 -1.06 7.42
C ARG A 15 3.33 -1.31 7.55
N ARG A 16 2.62 -0.36 8.16
CA ARG A 16 1.16 -0.40 8.31
C ARG A 16 0.46 -0.37 6.95
N LEU A 17 0.91 0.46 6.00
CA LEU A 17 0.39 0.48 4.63
C LEU A 17 0.63 -0.84 3.89
N GLN A 18 1.78 -1.47 4.08
CA GLN A 18 2.09 -2.77 3.49
C GLN A 18 1.19 -3.88 4.03
N ASP A 19 0.97 -3.93 5.34
CA ASP A 19 0.08 -4.92 5.95
C ASP A 19 -1.38 -4.71 5.53
N LEU A 20 -1.82 -3.46 5.29
CA LEU A 20 -3.13 -3.14 4.71
C LEU A 20 -3.25 -3.65 3.27
N ALA A 21 -2.24 -3.38 2.43
CA ALA A 21 -2.22 -3.85 1.04
C ALA A 21 -2.24 -5.39 0.94
N GLY A 22 -1.56 -6.07 1.86
CA GLY A 22 -1.59 -7.54 1.95
C GLY A 22 -2.83 -8.12 2.63
N ALA A 23 -3.86 -7.31 2.90
CA ALA A 23 -5.09 -7.70 3.59
C ALA A 23 -4.89 -8.38 4.96
N ARG A 24 -3.74 -8.16 5.61
CA ARG A 24 -3.40 -8.76 6.93
C ARG A 24 -4.13 -8.07 8.07
N ILE A 25 -4.53 -6.82 7.86
CA ILE A 25 -5.16 -5.92 8.82
C ILE A 25 -6.22 -5.09 8.11
N ARG A 26 -7.16 -4.53 8.89
CA ARG A 26 -8.12 -3.54 8.40
C ARG A 26 -7.70 -2.12 8.81
N PRO A 27 -7.99 -1.11 7.98
CA PRO A 27 -7.71 0.28 8.35
C PRO A 27 -8.75 0.78 9.35
N GLY A 28 -8.29 1.49 10.39
CA GLY A 28 -9.15 2.21 11.32
C GLY A 28 -9.79 3.44 10.67
N GLU A 29 -10.78 4.03 11.34
CA GLU A 29 -11.55 5.17 10.80
C GLU A 29 -10.66 6.37 10.42
N TRP A 30 -9.69 6.71 11.27
CA TRP A 30 -8.75 7.80 10.99
C TRP A 30 -7.84 7.49 9.80
N GLU A 31 -7.40 6.23 9.64
CA GLU A 31 -6.56 5.79 8.53
C GLU A 31 -7.34 5.88 7.22
N GLN A 32 -8.61 5.46 7.23
CA GLN A 32 -9.49 5.56 6.06
C GLN A 32 -9.67 7.01 5.62
N GLU A 33 -9.98 7.91 6.56
CA GLU A 33 -10.14 9.32 6.24
C GLU A 33 -8.83 9.96 5.78
N HIS A 34 -7.71 9.59 6.41
CA HIS A 34 -6.40 10.06 6.00
C HIS A 34 -6.04 9.59 4.58
N LEU A 35 -6.29 8.33 4.24
CA LEU A 35 -6.03 7.78 2.90
C LEU A 35 -6.87 8.47 1.80
N ARG A 36 -8.05 8.99 2.12
CA ARG A 36 -8.85 9.79 1.17
C ARG A 36 -8.24 11.16 0.89
N ARG A 37 -7.55 11.76 1.87
CA ARG A 37 -7.03 13.14 1.79
C ARG A 37 -5.55 13.21 1.47
N CYS A 38 -4.75 12.21 1.87
CA CYS A 38 -3.31 12.18 1.70
C CYS A 38 -2.91 11.39 0.46
N HIS A 39 -2.58 12.10 -0.62
CA HIS A 39 -2.14 11.48 -1.88
C HIS A 39 -0.85 10.65 -1.73
N ILE A 40 0.02 10.98 -0.78
CA ILE A 40 1.26 10.25 -0.52
C ILE A 40 0.94 8.86 0.02
N CYS A 41 0.20 8.78 1.13
CA CYS A 41 -0.18 7.50 1.74
C CYS A 41 -1.05 6.66 0.80
N ALA A 42 -1.97 7.29 0.05
CA ALA A 42 -2.79 6.61 -0.94
C ALA A 42 -1.95 5.99 -2.09
N ARG A 43 -0.96 6.74 -2.61
CA ARG A 43 -0.09 6.26 -3.67
C ARG A 43 0.83 5.12 -3.19
N VAL A 44 1.38 5.24 -1.98
CA VAL A 44 2.20 4.17 -1.39
C VAL A 44 1.38 2.90 -1.20
N LEU A 45 0.15 3.01 -0.67
CA LEU A 45 -0.76 1.88 -0.54
C LEU A 45 -1.06 1.22 -1.89
N TYR A 46 -1.31 2.01 -2.94
CA TYR A 46 -1.53 1.51 -4.30
C TYR A 46 -0.32 0.77 -4.85
N ILE A 47 0.90 1.27 -4.63
CA ILE A 47 2.14 0.58 -5.04
C ILE A 47 2.22 -0.79 -4.36
N TYR A 48 2.02 -0.87 -3.05
CA TYR A 48 2.06 -2.15 -2.33
C TYR A 48 0.97 -3.13 -2.80
N PHE A 49 -0.23 -2.62 -3.12
CA PHE A 49 -1.33 -3.43 -3.63
C PHE A 49 -0.96 -4.07 -4.97
N ASN A 50 -0.37 -3.29 -5.90
CA ASN A 50 0.01 -3.81 -7.21
C ASN A 50 1.28 -4.67 -7.18
N GLN A 51 2.21 -4.42 -6.25
CA GLN A 51 3.36 -5.29 -6.05
C GLN A 51 2.92 -6.70 -5.63
N SER A 52 1.92 -6.79 -4.75
CA SER A 52 1.35 -8.06 -4.29
C SER A 52 0.72 -8.86 -5.44
N THR A 53 0.15 -8.18 -6.46
CA THR A 53 -0.40 -8.86 -7.64
C THR A 53 0.67 -9.35 -8.62
N THR A 54 1.82 -8.68 -8.72
CA THR A 54 2.91 -9.10 -9.63
C THR A 54 3.70 -10.31 -9.15
N THR A 55 3.76 -10.58 -7.84
CA THR A 55 4.52 -11.71 -7.30
C THR A 55 3.79 -13.07 -7.43
N SER A 56 2.67 -13.14 -8.14
CA SER A 56 1.87 -14.37 -8.33
C SER A 56 1.80 -14.87 -9.78
N SER A 57 2.65 -14.35 -10.68
CA SER A 57 2.76 -14.86 -12.05
C SER A 57 4.17 -15.38 -12.34
N GLU A 58 4.58 -16.39 -11.57
CA GLU A 58 5.64 -17.32 -11.97
C GLU A 58 5.02 -18.71 -12.01
N ASN A 59 4.14 -18.95 -12.99
CA ASN A 59 3.87 -20.31 -13.43
C ASN A 59 4.69 -20.53 -14.69
N PRO A 60 5.86 -21.19 -14.64
CA PRO A 60 6.44 -21.75 -15.84
C PRO A 60 5.59 -22.97 -16.21
N GLU A 61 4.58 -22.76 -17.04
CA GLU A 61 4.09 -23.84 -17.89
C GLU A 61 5.27 -24.28 -18.78
N SER A 62 5.69 -25.54 -18.67
CA SER A 62 6.17 -26.40 -19.77
C SER A 62 7.36 -27.28 -19.36
N GLU A 63 7.09 -28.57 -19.15
CA GLU A 63 7.88 -29.72 -19.60
C GLU A 63 6.97 -30.94 -19.37
N GLY A 64 6.62 -31.82 -20.29
CA GLY A 64 7.04 -32.11 -21.64
C GLY A 64 6.49 -33.53 -21.89
N ASN A 65 5.52 -33.68 -22.80
CA ASN A 65 4.94 -34.98 -23.11
C ASN A 65 5.97 -35.76 -23.96
N ALA A 66 6.62 -36.77 -23.38
CA ALA A 66 7.45 -37.71 -24.11
C ALA A 66 6.61 -38.95 -24.47
N ALA A 67 6.47 -39.16 -25.78
CA ALA A 67 5.79 -40.27 -26.44
C ALA A 67 6.51 -41.61 -26.28
#